data_AF-A0A7L8RPQ7-F1
#
_entry.id   AF-A0A7L8RPQ7-F1
#
_cell.length_a   1.000
_cell.length_b   1.000
_cell.length_c   1.000
_cell.angle_alpha   90.00
_cell.angle_beta   90.00
_cell.angle_gamma   90.00
#
_symmetry.space_group_name_H-M   'P 1'
#
loop_
_entity.id
_entity.type
_entity.pdbx_description
1 polymer ?
#
loop_
_entity_poly.entity_id
_entity_poly.type
_entity_poly.pdbx_seq_one_letter_code
_entity_poly.pdbx_strand_id
1 'polypeptide(L)'
;MHGILYEEASIWQFLFVSCLLGGWAAWMTGRACAQTWRSYAQLVLYILGLGLGVRFIHHALFEGTMFSLQYYIVDTVISLVFATLGYKYTRTNQMVKQYHWLYEKASPLSWRAKS
;
A
#
# COMPACT_ATOMS: atom_id res chain seq x y z
N MET A 1 14.01 10.22 -20.03
CA MET A 1 14.29 11.47 -19.28
C MET A 1 14.05 11.17 -17.82
N HIS A 2 15.02 11.42 -16.93
CA HIS A 2 14.86 11.16 -15.51
C HIS A 2 13.89 12.18 -14.89
N GLY A 3 12.73 11.72 -14.44
CA GLY A 3 11.75 12.54 -13.72
C GLY A 3 12.00 12.52 -12.21
N ILE A 4 11.35 13.43 -11.48
CA ILE A 4 11.42 13.45 -10.00
C ILE A 4 10.74 12.20 -9.40
N LEU A 5 9.70 11.69 -10.08
CA LEU A 5 8.87 10.58 -9.59
C LEU A 5 9.31 9.22 -10.11
N TYR A 6 9.84 9.15 -11.33
CA TYR A 6 10.15 7.91 -12.00
C TYR A 6 11.31 8.13 -12.98
N GLU A 7 12.15 7.11 -13.15
CA GLU A 7 13.37 7.19 -13.98
C GLU A 7 13.26 6.39 -15.27
N GLU A 8 12.27 5.51 -15.39
CA GLU A 8 12.16 4.60 -16.52
C GLU A 8 11.88 5.37 -17.82
N ALA A 9 12.20 4.73 -18.94
CA ALA A 9 11.99 5.31 -20.27
C ALA A 9 10.51 5.61 -20.57
N SER A 10 9.59 4.90 -19.92
CA SER A 10 8.15 5.03 -20.11
C SER A 10 7.40 5.07 -18.78
N ILE A 11 6.53 6.08 -18.63
CA ILE A 11 5.63 6.20 -17.47
C ILE A 11 4.70 4.97 -17.32
N TRP A 12 4.45 4.22 -18.40
CA TRP A 12 3.64 3.01 -18.35
C TRP A 12 4.34 1.87 -17.61
N GLN A 13 5.67 1.78 -17.68
CA GLN A 13 6.45 0.80 -16.90
C GLN A 13 6.31 1.11 -15.41
N PHE A 14 6.46 2.38 -15.06
CA PHE A 14 6.24 2.87 -13.70
C PHE A 14 4.84 2.55 -13.17
N LEU A 15 3.79 2.91 -13.91
CA LEU A 15 2.41 2.63 -13.51
C LEU A 15 2.13 1.14 -13.40
N PHE A 16 2.66 0.33 -14.30
CA PHE A 16 2.49 -1.12 -14.25
C PHE A 16 3.15 -1.73 -13.01
N VAL A 17 4.40 -1.38 -12.73
CA VAL A 17 5.13 -1.95 -11.58
C VAL A 17 4.67 -1.37 -10.26
N SER A 18 4.64 -0.04 -10.10
CA SER A 18 4.38 0.60 -8.80
C SER A 18 2.90 0.64 -8.46
N CYS A 19 2.01 0.90 -9.43
CA CYS A 19 0.57 1.00 -9.15
C CYS A 19 -0.16 -0.34 -9.32
N LEU A 20 0.08 -1.05 -10.43
CA LEU A 20 -0.67 -2.28 -10.70
C LEU A 20 -0.12 -3.47 -9.91
N LEU A 21 1.17 -3.81 -10.05
CA LEU A 21 1.75 -4.95 -9.32
C LEU A 21 2.01 -4.61 -7.84
N GLY A 22 2.78 -3.55 -7.59
CA GLY A 22 3.16 -3.09 -6.26
C GLY A 22 1.95 -2.60 -5.46
N GLY A 23 1.11 -1.76 -6.05
CA GLY A 23 -0.12 -1.27 -5.41
C GLY A 23 -1.11 -2.38 -5.10
N TRP A 24 -1.29 -3.36 -5.99
CA TRP A 24 -2.14 -4.54 -5.70
C TRP A 24 -1.58 -5.38 -4.55
N ALA A 25 -0.28 -5.68 -4.58
CA ALA A 25 0.39 -6.40 -3.50
C ALA A 25 0.26 -5.65 -2.17
N ALA A 26 0.47 -4.34 -2.18
CA ALA A 26 0.37 -3.48 -1.00
C ALA A 26 -1.06 -3.45 -0.44
N TRP A 27 -2.06 -3.30 -1.31
CA TRP A 27 -3.48 -3.40 -0.93
C TRP A 27 -3.77 -4.74 -0.25
N MET A 28 -3.33 -5.86 -0.83
CA MET A 28 -3.53 -7.19 -0.26
C MET A 28 -2.81 -7.35 1.09
N THR A 29 -1.59 -6.84 1.24
CA THR A 29 -0.86 -6.80 2.53
C THR A 29 -1.64 -6.00 3.57
N GLY A 30 -2.17 -4.84 3.20
CA GLY A 30 -3.05 -4.04 4.06
C GLY A 30 -4.27 -4.80 4.54
N ARG A 31 -4.96 -5.50 3.62
CA ARG A 31 -6.11 -6.35 3.95
C ARG A 31 -5.74 -7.50 4.88
N ALA A 32 -4.63 -8.19 4.62
CA ALA A 32 -4.17 -9.31 5.45
C ALA A 32 -3.81 -8.86 6.88
N CYS A 33 -3.15 -7.72 7.02
CA CYS A 33 -2.85 -7.12 8.32
C CYS A 33 -4.13 -6.77 9.09
N ALA A 34 -5.12 -6.21 8.39
CA ALA A 34 -6.41 -5.93 9.00
C ALA A 34 -7.14 -7.22 9.44
N GLN A 35 -7.21 -8.23 8.56
CA GLN A 35 -7.83 -9.53 8.86
C GLN A 35 -7.27 -10.19 10.11
N THR A 36 -5.96 -10.06 10.34
CA THR A 36 -5.24 -10.64 11.48
C THR A 36 -5.13 -9.72 12.69
N TRP A 37 -5.88 -8.60 12.72
CA TRP A 37 -5.88 -7.64 13.84
C TRP A 37 -4.49 -7.05 14.17
N ARG A 38 -3.56 -7.06 13.21
CA ARG A 38 -2.23 -6.46 13.35
C ARG A 38 -2.31 -4.95 13.47
N SER A 39 -1.31 -4.38 14.15
CA SER A 39 -1.21 -2.92 14.32
C SER A 39 -0.81 -2.24 13.01
N TYR A 40 -1.15 -0.96 12.89
CA TYR A 40 -0.75 -0.16 11.72
C TYR A 40 0.78 -0.02 11.61
N ALA A 41 1.51 -0.02 12.74
CA ALA A 41 2.96 -0.01 12.74
C ALA A 41 3.56 -1.26 12.06
N GLN A 42 2.97 -2.44 12.31
CA GLN A 42 3.39 -3.67 11.63
C GLN A 42 3.13 -3.60 10.13
N LEU A 43 2.02 -2.99 9.70
CA LEU A 43 1.75 -2.75 8.29
C LEU A 43 2.85 -1.88 7.65
N VAL A 44 3.21 -0.76 8.29
CA VAL A 44 4.28 0.12 7.78
C VAL A 44 5.59 -0.65 7.62
N LEU A 45 5.97 -1.49 8.59
CA LEU A 45 7.17 -2.33 8.49
C LEU A 45 7.12 -3.29 7.28
N TYR A 46 5.97 -3.91 7.02
CA TYR A 46 5.83 -4.79 5.83
C TYR A 46 5.89 -4.02 4.53
N ILE A 47 5.36 -2.79 4.50
CA ILE A 47 5.40 -1.96 3.30
C ILE A 47 6.81 -1.44 3.01
N LEU A 48 7.64 -1.18 4.03
CA LEU A 48 9.06 -0.90 3.82
C LEU A 48 9.76 -2.06 3.10
N GLY A 49 9.52 -3.30 3.55
CA GLY A 49 10.04 -4.49 2.86
C GLY A 49 9.48 -4.66 1.45
N LEU A 50 8.18 -4.40 1.26
CA LEU A 50 7.54 -4.47 -0.05
C LEU A 50 8.10 -3.41 -1.02
N GLY A 51 8.37 -2.19 -0.55
CA GLY A 51 8.98 -1.12 -1.34
C GLY A 51 10.35 -1.54 -1.89
N LEU A 52 11.15 -2.28 -1.12
CA LEU A 52 12.42 -2.84 -1.61
C LEU A 52 12.18 -3.86 -2.72
N GLY A 53 11.14 -4.70 -2.59
CA GLY A 53 10.75 -5.65 -3.63
C GLY A 53 10.28 -4.96 -4.92
N VAL A 54 9.48 -3.90 -4.82
CA VAL A 54 9.06 -3.08 -5.97
C VAL A 54 10.28 -2.44 -6.65
N ARG A 55 11.20 -1.88 -5.86
CA ARG A 55 12.43 -1.29 -6.38
C ARG A 55 13.31 -2.31 -7.10
N PHE A 56 13.38 -3.53 -6.56
CA PHE A 56 14.08 -4.63 -7.20
C PHE A 56 13.50 -4.97 -8.58
N ILE A 57 12.17 -4.94 -8.75
CA ILE A 57 11.53 -5.18 -10.05
C ILE A 57 11.92 -4.07 -11.05
N HIS A 58 11.90 -2.81 -10.64
CA HIS A 58 12.35 -1.70 -11.48
C HIS A 58 13.80 -1.86 -11.93
N HIS A 59 14.69 -2.26 -11.03
CA HIS A 59 16.08 -2.53 -11.36
C HIS A 59 16.23 -3.72 -12.32
N ALA A 60 15.60 -4.85 -12.00
CA ALA A 60 15.81 -6.11 -12.69
C ALA A 60 15.18 -6.15 -14.10
N LEU A 61 14.05 -5.47 -14.31
CA LEU A 61 13.32 -5.53 -15.58
C LEU A 61 13.53 -4.30 -16.46
N PHE A 62 13.81 -3.14 -15.86
CA PHE A 62 13.84 -1.85 -16.57
C PHE A 62 15.15 -1.08 -16.38
N GLU A 63 16.20 -1.76 -15.91
CA GLU A 63 17.53 -1.19 -15.69
C GLU A 63 17.54 0.03 -14.74
N GLY A 64 16.55 0.11 -13.85
CA GLY A 64 16.45 1.17 -12.86
C GLY A 64 17.57 1.15 -11.81
N THR A 65 17.80 2.25 -11.10
CA THR A 65 18.85 2.40 -10.08
C THR A 65 18.49 1.74 -8.74
N MET A 66 19.01 0.55 -8.44
CA MET A 66 18.60 -0.18 -7.23
C MET A 66 18.74 0.62 -5.92
N PHE A 67 19.89 1.27 -5.71
CA PHE A 67 20.22 1.98 -4.47
C PHE A 67 19.95 3.50 -4.52
N SER A 68 18.82 3.91 -5.08
CA SER A 68 18.36 5.29 -5.02
C SER A 68 17.35 5.49 -3.88
N LEU A 69 17.74 6.27 -2.87
CA LEU A 69 16.88 6.57 -1.72
C LEU A 69 15.61 7.32 -2.16
N GLN A 70 15.72 8.21 -3.14
CA GLN A 70 14.59 8.98 -3.66
C GLN A 70 13.51 8.07 -4.25
N TYR A 71 13.87 7.20 -5.20
CA TYR A 71 12.90 6.33 -5.87
C TYR A 71 12.35 5.25 -4.95
N TYR A 72 13.18 4.74 -4.02
CA TYR A 72 12.69 3.86 -2.96
C TYR A 72 11.61 4.53 -2.10
N ILE A 73 11.79 5.80 -1.72
CA ILE A 73 10.78 6.55 -0.96
C ILE A 73 9.51 6.70 -1.78
N VAL A 74 9.61 7.03 -3.08
CA VAL A 74 8.44 7.15 -3.96
C VAL A 74 7.66 5.84 -4.04
N ASP A 75 8.32 4.72 -4.34
CA ASP A 75 7.68 3.40 -4.44
C ASP A 75 7.02 2.97 -3.13
N THR A 76 7.70 3.25 -2.01
CA THR A 76 7.21 2.94 -0.67
C THR A 76 5.99 3.78 -0.30
N VAL A 77 6.00 5.09 -0.61
CA VAL A 77 4.86 5.98 -0.33
C VAL A 77 3.65 5.56 -1.14
N ILE A 78 3.82 5.25 -2.43
CA ILE A 78 2.73 4.76 -3.29
C ILE A 78 2.16 3.46 -2.70
N SER A 79 3.03 2.50 -2.39
CA SER A 79 2.63 1.24 -1.77
C SER A 79 1.91 1.48 -0.44
N LEU A 80 2.38 2.40 0.40
CA LEU A 80 1.78 2.71 1.69
C LEU A 80 0.38 3.30 1.54
N VAL A 81 0.12 4.12 0.53
CA VAL A 81 -1.23 4.64 0.24
C VAL A 81 -2.17 3.46 -0.06
N PHE A 82 -1.81 2.58 -1.00
CA PHE A 82 -2.63 1.40 -1.32
C PHE A 82 -2.86 0.48 -0.13
N ALA A 83 -1.80 0.22 0.65
CA ALA A 83 -1.86 -0.60 1.85
C ALA A 83 -2.79 -0.01 2.92
N THR A 84 -2.71 1.31 3.12
CA THR A 84 -3.56 2.02 4.08
C THR A 84 -5.02 1.94 3.69
N LEU A 85 -5.33 2.11 2.40
CA LEU A 85 -6.69 1.97 1.89
C LEU A 85 -7.21 0.54 2.11
N GLY A 86 -6.42 -0.48 1.78
CA GLY A 86 -6.79 -1.89 1.98
C GLY A 86 -7.00 -2.25 3.46
N TYR A 87 -6.12 -1.72 4.32
CA TYR A 87 -6.21 -1.89 5.77
C TYR A 87 -7.47 -1.23 6.34
N LYS A 88 -7.71 0.05 6.04
CA LYS A 88 -8.89 0.79 6.54
C LYS A 88 -10.19 0.21 6.01
N TYR A 89 -10.25 -0.17 4.73
CA TYR A 89 -11.42 -0.81 4.14
C TYR A 89 -11.80 -2.10 4.90
N THR A 90 -10.80 -2.95 5.13
CA THR A 90 -11.02 -4.23 5.81
C THR A 90 -11.34 -4.03 7.28
N ARG A 91 -10.61 -3.16 7.98
CA ARG A 91 -10.84 -2.85 9.40
C ARG A 91 -12.24 -2.28 9.62
N THR A 92 -12.69 -1.38 8.75
CA THR A 92 -14.05 -0.81 8.81
C THR A 92 -15.11 -1.89 8.72
N ASN A 93 -14.98 -2.80 7.74
CA ASN A 93 -15.92 -3.89 7.59
C ASN A 93 -15.89 -4.87 8.76
N GLN A 94 -14.72 -5.13 9.36
CA GLN A 94 -14.61 -5.94 10.58
C GLN A 94 -15.34 -5.29 11.75
N MET A 95 -15.10 -4.00 11.99
CA MET A 95 -15.71 -3.27 13.11
C MET A 95 -17.24 -3.23 12.99
N VAL A 96 -17.76 -2.91 11.81
CA VAL A 96 -19.22 -2.84 11.60
C VAL A 96 -19.89 -4.21 11.61
N LYS A 97 -19.21 -5.29 11.17
CA LYS A 97 -19.80 -6.65 11.18
C LYS A 97 -19.71 -7.32 12.54
N GLN A 98 -18.52 -7.30 13.15
CA GLN A 98 -18.26 -8.02 14.39
C GLN A 98 -18.70 -7.24 15.62
N TYR A 99 -18.68 -5.91 15.59
CA TYR A 99 -19.08 -5.03 16.70
C TYR A 99 -20.29 -4.16 16.31
N HIS A 100 -21.23 -4.72 15.55
CA HIS A 100 -22.38 -4.02 14.98
C HIS A 100 -23.33 -3.36 16.01
N TRP A 101 -23.29 -3.81 17.27
CA TRP A 101 -24.04 -3.21 18.37
C TRP A 101 -23.43 -1.89 18.84
N LEU A 102 -22.11 -1.73 18.67
CA LEU A 102 -21.35 -0.58 19.16
C LEU A 102 -21.05 0.42 18.04
N TYR A 103 -20.90 -0.06 16.81
CA TYR A 103 -20.43 0.74 15.69
C TYR A 103 -21.29 0.59 14.43
N GLU A 104 -21.40 1.69 13.68
CA GLU A 104 -22.01 1.74 12.36
C GLU A 104 -21.07 2.34 11.31
N LYS A 105 -21.35 2.07 10.03
CA LYS A 105 -20.50 2.50 8.92
C LYS A 105 -20.66 4.00 8.66
N ALA A 106 -19.58 4.75 8.75
CA ALA A 106 -19.56 6.18 8.40
C ALA A 106 -19.12 6.39 6.94
N SER A 107 -18.19 5.56 6.45
CA SER A 107 -17.76 5.55 5.05
C SER A 107 -17.16 4.18 4.67
N PRO A 108 -16.75 3.94 3.42
CA PRO A 108 -16.01 2.73 3.07
C PRO A 108 -14.71 2.53 3.86
N LEU A 109 -14.15 3.58 4.47
CA LEU A 109 -12.85 3.58 5.16
C LEU A 109 -12.93 4.01 6.62
N SER A 110 -14.14 4.21 7.18
CA SER A 110 -14.33 4.63 8.57
C SER A 110 -15.66 4.15 9.15
N TRP A 111 -15.71 4.07 10.47
CA TRP A 111 -16.89 3.73 11.26
C TRP A 111 -17.03 4.74 12.40
N ARG A 112 -18.23 4.82 12.98
CA ARG A 112 -18.53 5.67 14.14
C ARG A 112 -19.29 4.89 15.20
N ALA A 113 -19.26 5.37 16.44
CA ALA A 113 -20.07 4.81 17.51
C ALA A 113 -21.56 5.00 17.18
N LYS A 114 -22.37 4.00 17.52
CA LYS A 114 -23.80 4.08 17.39
C LYS A 114 -24.35 5.02 18.47
N SER A 115 -25.22 5.94 18.07
CA SER A 115 -26.00 6.80 18.98
C SER A 115 -27.27 6.11 19.45
#